data_AF-A0A0S4TLP4-F1
#
_entry.id   AF-A0A0S4TLP4-F1
#
_cell.length_a   1.000
_cell.length_b   1.000
_cell.length_c   1.000
_cell.angle_alpha   90.00
_cell.angle_beta   90.00
_cell.angle_gamma   90.00
#
_symmetry.space_group_name_H-M   'P 1'
#
loop_
_entity.id
_entity.type
_entity.pdbx_description
1 polymer ?
#
loop_
_entity_poly.entity_id
_entity_poly.type
_entity_poly.pdbx_seq_one_letter_code
_entity_poly.pdbx_strand_id
1 'polypeptide(L)'
;MKITKKSILLYIPNLIGYLRILLGLTPLIISTEYYYISIIFYGISQILDAFDGYFARLLSQETKFGAILDMITDRCSTVIIIILAITLNKSYTFLMIIFLIGDISGHWLYMISSISSGGSSHKSIKEEMWPILKLYYSKKPLLFTLHACNEALWLILYGQGCIYDKAANLKQLNQIDKKFILVTSYSLYIILPLALIKNIINFVHLFYGCNIILETDVKERMKN
;
A
#
# COMPACT_ATOMS: atom_id res chain seq x y z
N MET A 1 18.11 29.15 -8.31
CA MET A 1 19.01 28.04 -7.95
C MET A 1 18.94 26.98 -9.05
N LYS A 2 20.06 26.48 -9.59
CA LYS A 2 20.04 25.47 -10.65
C LYS A 2 19.56 24.14 -10.06
N ILE A 3 18.54 23.51 -10.66
CA ILE A 3 18.06 22.21 -10.22
C ILE A 3 19.16 21.17 -10.51
N THR A 4 19.54 20.40 -9.49
CA THR A 4 20.55 19.34 -9.57
C THR A 4 19.97 18.02 -9.08
N LYS A 5 20.64 16.90 -9.37
CA LYS A 5 20.28 15.59 -8.82
C LYS A 5 20.22 15.63 -7.28
N LYS A 6 21.21 16.29 -6.65
CA LYS A 6 21.27 16.46 -5.20
C LYS A 6 20.08 17.26 -4.66
N SER A 7 19.64 18.32 -5.34
CA SER A 7 18.46 19.06 -4.87
C SER A 7 17.19 18.21 -4.96
N ILE A 8 17.03 17.40 -6.01
CA ILE A 8 15.87 16.48 -6.14
C ILE A 8 15.85 15.46 -4.99
N LEU A 9 16.99 14.84 -4.68
CA LEU A 9 17.08 13.88 -3.55
C LEU A 9 16.71 14.53 -2.21
N LEU A 10 16.96 15.82 -2.04
CA LEU A 10 16.69 16.57 -0.81
C LEU A 10 15.38 17.36 -0.83
N TYR A 11 14.51 17.14 -1.84
CA TYR A 11 13.16 17.71 -1.82
C TYR A 11 12.38 17.20 -0.61
N ILE A 12 11.58 18.09 -0.02
CA ILE A 12 10.76 17.81 1.17
C ILE A 12 9.92 16.54 1.02
N PRO A 13 9.18 16.29 -0.09
CA PRO A 13 8.46 15.03 -0.28
C PRO A 13 9.36 13.79 -0.24
N ASN A 14 10.59 13.86 -0.77
CA ASN A 14 11.51 12.73 -0.77
C ASN A 14 12.11 12.47 0.62
N LEU A 15 12.37 13.53 1.39
CA LEU A 15 12.80 13.39 2.79
C LEU A 15 11.71 12.73 3.64
N ILE A 16 10.43 13.08 3.41
CA ILE A 16 9.28 12.40 4.02
C ILE A 16 9.27 10.93 3.57
N GLY A 17 9.45 10.64 2.29
CA GLY A 17 9.57 9.28 1.76
C GLY A 17 10.67 8.44 2.46
N TYR A 18 11.86 9.01 2.68
CA TYR A 18 12.92 8.31 3.41
C TYR A 18 12.56 8.03 4.87
N LEU A 19 11.91 8.99 5.55
CA LEU A 19 11.38 8.76 6.89
C LEU A 19 10.32 7.65 6.90
N ARG A 20 9.42 7.63 5.91
CA ARG A 20 8.41 6.57 5.75
C ARG A 20 9.04 5.19 5.62
N ILE A 21 10.13 5.06 4.87
CA ILE A 21 10.89 3.80 4.78
C ILE A 21 11.35 3.37 6.17
N LEU A 22 12.04 4.24 6.92
CA LEU A 22 12.54 3.90 8.26
C LEU A 22 11.42 3.49 9.21
N LEU A 23 10.32 4.23 9.21
CA LEU A 23 9.14 3.92 10.04
C LEU A 23 8.45 2.62 9.61
N GLY A 24 8.38 2.36 8.30
CA GLY A 24 7.77 1.15 7.73
C GLY A 24 8.56 -0.14 7.99
N LEU A 25 9.86 -0.03 8.26
CA LEU A 25 10.72 -1.17 8.65
C LEU A 25 10.56 -1.59 10.12
N THR A 26 9.91 -0.76 10.95
CA THR A 26 9.82 -1.00 12.40
C THR A 26 9.19 -2.34 12.80
N PRO A 27 8.21 -2.92 12.08
CA PRO A 27 7.71 -4.26 12.38
C PRO A 27 8.76 -5.39 12.25
N LEU A 28 9.84 -5.19 11.47
CA LEU A 28 10.92 -6.18 11.35
C LEU A 28 11.92 -6.14 12.52
N ILE A 29 12.08 -4.97 13.13
CA ILE A 29 13.14 -4.71 14.10
C ILE A 29 12.63 -4.91 15.53
N ILE A 30 11.36 -4.60 15.77
CA ILE A 30 10.75 -4.61 17.09
C ILE A 30 10.13 -5.98 17.37
N SER A 31 10.45 -6.55 18.53
CA SER A 31 9.89 -7.82 19.00
C SER A 31 8.35 -7.78 19.11
N THR A 32 7.71 -8.94 18.93
CA THR A 32 6.26 -9.13 19.07
C THR A 32 5.74 -8.71 20.46
N GLU A 33 6.58 -8.73 21.50
CA GLU A 33 6.23 -8.25 22.85
C GLU A 33 5.91 -6.74 22.89
N TYR A 34 6.57 -5.96 22.03
CA TYR A 34 6.44 -4.50 21.90
C TYR A 34 5.69 -4.09 20.64
N TYR A 35 4.79 -4.95 20.14
CA TYR A 35 4.05 -4.78 18.89
C TYR A 35 3.37 -3.41 18.73
N TYR A 36 2.93 -2.79 19.82
CA TYR A 36 2.28 -1.48 19.81
C TYR A 36 3.19 -0.38 19.24
N ILE A 37 4.51 -0.46 19.47
CA ILE A 37 5.47 0.50 18.90
C ILE A 37 5.53 0.31 17.37
N SER A 38 5.60 -0.94 16.90
CA SER A 38 5.56 -1.27 15.47
C SER A 38 4.27 -0.76 14.82
N ILE A 39 3.12 -0.95 15.47
CA ILE A 39 1.82 -0.49 14.97
C ILE A 39 1.78 1.04 14.85
N ILE A 40 2.25 1.75 15.88
CA ILE A 40 2.25 3.22 15.89
C ILE A 40 3.18 3.76 14.79
N PHE A 41 4.42 3.27 14.71
CA PHE A 41 5.37 3.77 13.72
C PHE A 41 4.99 3.39 12.30
N TYR A 42 4.54 2.15 12.06
CA TYR A 42 3.99 1.76 10.78
C TYR A 42 2.77 2.62 10.40
N GLY A 43 1.84 2.85 11.34
CA GLY A 43 0.68 3.71 11.13
C GLY A 43 1.07 5.15 10.77
N ILE A 44 2.08 5.72 11.44
CA ILE A 44 2.62 7.04 11.08
C ILE A 44 3.21 7.01 9.66
N SER A 45 3.93 5.96 9.27
CA SER A 45 4.46 5.80 7.91
C SER A 45 3.35 5.86 6.85
N GLN A 46 2.23 5.17 7.08
CA GLN A 46 1.08 5.18 6.17
C GLN A 46 0.36 6.54 6.14
N ILE A 47 0.29 7.25 7.27
CA ILE A 47 -0.28 8.61 7.30
C ILE A 47 0.58 9.59 6.50
N LEU A 48 1.91 9.48 6.63
CA LEU A 48 2.87 10.35 5.93
C LEU A 48 2.83 10.21 4.40
N ASP A 49 2.28 9.13 3.86
CA ASP A 49 1.99 8.96 2.43
C ASP A 49 1.19 10.13 1.84
N ALA A 50 0.11 10.51 2.53
CA ALA A 50 -0.70 11.63 2.08
C ALA A 50 0.06 12.96 2.12
N PHE A 51 1.04 13.09 3.02
CA PHE A 51 1.81 14.31 3.23
C PHE A 51 2.91 14.50 2.17
N ASP A 52 3.60 13.45 1.72
CA ASP A 52 4.61 13.64 0.67
C ASP A 52 3.97 14.16 -0.63
N GLY A 53 2.84 13.61 -1.07
CA GLY A 53 2.12 14.07 -2.24
C GLY A 53 1.57 15.48 -2.04
N TYR A 54 1.10 15.81 -0.83
CA TYR A 54 0.65 17.16 -0.49
C TYR A 54 1.78 18.18 -0.62
N PHE A 55 2.94 17.92 -0.01
CA PHE A 55 4.09 18.82 -0.07
C PHE A 55 4.71 18.87 -1.47
N ALA A 56 4.70 17.78 -2.23
CA ALA A 56 5.14 17.78 -3.62
C ALA A 56 4.36 18.81 -4.46
N ARG A 57 3.03 18.83 -4.33
CA ARG A 57 2.16 19.79 -5.01
C ARG A 57 2.29 21.21 -4.46
N LEU A 58 2.29 21.36 -3.13
CA LEU A 58 2.36 22.67 -2.47
C LEU A 58 3.65 23.41 -2.80
N LEU A 59 4.77 22.69 -2.92
CA LEU A 59 6.10 23.26 -3.14
C LEU A 59 6.55 23.20 -4.60
N SER A 60 5.71 22.70 -5.52
CA SER A 60 6.07 22.43 -6.92
C SER A 60 7.33 21.56 -7.05
N GLN A 61 7.45 20.53 -6.19
CA GLN A 61 8.57 19.59 -6.11
C GLN A 61 8.22 18.19 -6.67
N GLU A 62 7.21 18.12 -7.54
CA GLU A 62 6.78 16.89 -8.20
C GLU A 62 7.87 16.38 -9.15
N THR A 63 8.31 15.13 -8.95
CA THR A 63 9.35 14.51 -9.79
C THR A 63 9.00 13.05 -10.08
N LYS A 64 9.47 12.54 -11.23
CA LYS A 64 9.36 11.12 -11.58
C LYS A 64 10.02 10.22 -10.52
N PHE A 65 11.16 10.65 -9.98
CA PHE A 65 11.85 9.94 -8.91
C PHE A 65 10.97 9.84 -7.66
N GLY A 66 10.41 10.96 -7.19
CA GLY A 66 9.53 10.96 -6.01
C GLY A 66 8.29 10.09 -6.19
N ALA A 67 7.65 10.15 -7.36
CA ALA A 67 6.49 9.31 -7.65
C ALA A 67 6.80 7.80 -7.68
N ILE A 68 8.00 7.42 -8.13
CA ILE A 68 8.45 6.01 -8.12
C ILE A 68 8.85 5.60 -6.70
N LEU A 69 9.55 6.46 -5.96
CA LEU A 69 9.96 6.22 -4.57
C LEU A 69 8.75 5.98 -3.67
N ASP A 70 7.70 6.81 -3.83
CA ASP A 70 6.40 6.68 -3.16
C ASP A 70 5.80 5.29 -3.37
N MET A 71 5.57 4.90 -4.64
CA MET A 71 4.99 3.59 -4.95
C MET A 71 5.82 2.43 -4.40
N ILE A 72 7.15 2.47 -4.55
CA ILE A 72 8.01 1.38 -4.05
C ILE A 72 7.92 1.31 -2.52
N THR A 73 7.90 2.45 -1.82
CA THR A 73 7.81 2.51 -0.35
C THR A 73 6.49 1.90 0.15
N ASP A 74 5.38 2.21 -0.51
CA ASP A 74 4.07 1.61 -0.21
C ASP A 74 4.13 0.08 -0.31
N ARG A 75 4.61 -0.43 -1.46
CA ARG A 75 4.59 -1.87 -1.72
C ARG A 75 5.54 -2.62 -0.78
N CYS A 76 6.74 -2.10 -0.55
CA CYS A 76 7.70 -2.71 0.37
C CYS A 76 7.16 -2.75 1.80
N SER A 77 6.57 -1.66 2.30
CA SER A 77 5.99 -1.63 3.66
C SER A 77 4.80 -2.59 3.79
N THR A 78 3.94 -2.67 2.78
CA THR A 78 2.81 -3.62 2.73
C THR A 78 3.29 -5.08 2.71
N VAL A 79 4.32 -5.38 1.91
CA VAL A 79 4.93 -6.72 1.85
C VAL A 79 5.44 -7.16 3.21
N ILE A 80 6.17 -6.27 3.90
CA ILE A 80 6.74 -6.54 5.22
C ILE A 80 5.64 -6.93 6.20
N ILE A 81 4.58 -6.11 6.32
CA ILE A 81 3.54 -6.37 7.31
C ILE A 81 2.74 -7.64 6.98
N ILE A 82 2.49 -7.93 5.70
CA ILE A 82 1.82 -9.16 5.27
C ILE A 82 2.66 -10.40 5.58
N ILE A 83 3.97 -10.37 5.27
CA ILE A 83 4.86 -11.49 5.55
C ILE A 83 4.90 -11.78 7.06
N LEU A 84 5.01 -10.75 7.89
CA LEU A 84 4.96 -10.92 9.34
C LEU A 84 3.58 -11.42 9.83
N ALA A 85 2.49 -10.93 9.24
CA ALA A 85 1.16 -11.45 9.54
C ALA A 85 1.01 -12.93 9.15
N ILE A 86 1.62 -13.37 8.04
CA ILE A 86 1.66 -14.77 7.61
C ILE A 86 2.40 -15.66 8.61
N THR A 87 3.55 -15.22 9.14
CA THR A 87 4.31 -16.03 10.10
C THR A 87 3.55 -16.24 11.41
N LEU A 88 2.72 -15.26 11.79
CA LEU A 88 1.91 -15.28 13.02
C LEU A 88 0.54 -15.96 12.84
N ASN A 89 -0.06 -15.89 11.65
CA ASN A 89 -1.44 -16.34 11.39
C ASN A 89 -1.50 -17.34 10.21
N LYS A 90 -1.02 -18.57 10.45
CA LYS A 90 -0.90 -19.61 9.41
C LYS A 90 -2.23 -20.01 8.76
N SER A 91 -3.37 -19.85 9.46
CA SER A 91 -4.69 -20.20 8.94
C SER A 91 -5.14 -19.33 7.74
N TYR A 92 -4.61 -18.12 7.61
CA TYR A 92 -5.00 -17.18 6.55
C TYR A 92 -3.93 -17.03 5.46
N THR A 93 -2.86 -17.83 5.50
CA THR A 93 -1.70 -17.71 4.61
C THR A 93 -2.08 -17.71 3.13
N PHE A 94 -2.95 -18.62 2.71
CA PHE A 94 -3.37 -18.70 1.31
C PHE A 94 -3.99 -17.39 0.81
N LEU A 95 -4.95 -16.83 1.57
CA LEU A 95 -5.63 -15.59 1.21
C LEU A 95 -4.66 -14.40 1.19
N MET A 96 -3.79 -14.29 2.19
CA MET A 96 -2.79 -13.22 2.29
C MET A 96 -1.81 -13.24 1.12
N ILE A 97 -1.36 -14.43 0.69
CA ILE A 97 -0.49 -14.59 -0.47
C ILE A 97 -1.20 -14.16 -1.76
N ILE A 98 -2.46 -14.58 -1.96
CA ILE A 98 -3.23 -14.19 -3.15
C ILE A 98 -3.41 -12.66 -3.21
N PHE A 99 -3.72 -12.02 -2.08
CA PHE A 99 -3.87 -10.56 -2.03
C PHE A 99 -2.55 -9.86 -2.28
N LEU A 100 -1.45 -10.35 -1.70
CA LEU A 100 -0.12 -9.82 -1.94
C LEU A 100 0.30 -9.92 -3.41
N ILE A 101 0.08 -11.06 -4.05
CA ILE A 101 0.37 -11.26 -5.47
C ILE A 101 -0.47 -10.30 -6.32
N GLY A 102 -1.77 -10.21 -6.06
CA GLY A 102 -2.67 -9.32 -6.80
C GLY A 102 -2.28 -7.85 -6.64
N ASP A 103 -1.89 -7.45 -5.44
CA ASP A 103 -1.47 -6.10 -5.11
C ASP A 103 -0.18 -5.69 -5.85
N ILE A 104 0.89 -6.50 -5.72
CA ILE A 104 2.17 -6.24 -6.40
C ILE A 104 1.97 -6.30 -7.92
N SER A 105 1.48 -7.42 -8.44
CA SER A 105 1.39 -7.63 -9.90
C SER A 105 0.45 -6.63 -10.55
N GLY A 106 -0.70 -6.36 -9.93
CA GLY A 106 -1.70 -5.44 -10.45
C GLY A 106 -1.21 -4.00 -10.50
N HIS A 107 -0.64 -3.49 -9.40
CA HIS A 107 -0.12 -2.11 -9.39
C HIS A 107 1.10 -1.97 -10.29
N TRP A 108 2.02 -2.93 -10.28
CA TRP A 108 3.24 -2.87 -11.07
C TRP A 108 2.95 -2.90 -12.57
N LEU A 109 2.11 -3.83 -13.02
CA LEU A 109 1.76 -3.95 -14.44
C LEU A 109 0.98 -2.73 -14.93
N TYR A 110 0.01 -2.26 -14.14
CA TYR A 110 -0.76 -1.08 -14.49
C TYR A 110 0.08 0.21 -14.50
N MET A 111 1.06 0.32 -13.60
CA MET A 111 2.02 1.41 -13.64
C MET A 111 2.85 1.37 -14.92
N ILE A 112 3.45 0.23 -15.24
CA ILE A 112 4.26 0.08 -16.45
C ILE A 112 3.42 0.41 -17.68
N SER A 113 2.21 -0.14 -17.80
CA SER A 113 1.34 0.12 -18.95
C SER A 113 0.98 1.60 -19.06
N SER A 114 0.69 2.26 -17.94
CA SER A 114 0.39 3.70 -17.91
C SER A 114 1.55 4.56 -18.38
N ILE A 115 2.78 4.23 -17.95
CA ILE A 115 4.00 4.95 -18.35
C ILE A 115 4.34 4.67 -19.83
N SER A 116 4.28 3.41 -20.26
CA SER A 116 4.60 3.00 -21.63
C SER A 116 3.67 3.62 -22.66
N SER A 117 2.38 3.78 -22.34
CA SER A 117 1.42 4.45 -23.21
C SER A 117 1.43 5.99 -23.10
N GLY A 118 2.48 6.58 -22.52
CA GLY A 118 2.67 8.04 -22.44
C GLY A 118 1.88 8.76 -21.33
N GLY A 119 1.30 8.03 -20.37
CA GLY A 119 0.61 8.62 -19.23
C GLY A 119 1.56 9.25 -18.20
N SER A 120 1.12 10.33 -17.55
CA SER A 120 1.90 11.05 -16.54
C SER A 120 1.94 10.34 -15.17
N SER A 121 0.91 9.54 -14.86
CA SER A 121 0.79 8.75 -13.62
C SER A 121 -0.21 7.61 -13.81
N HIS A 122 -0.05 6.50 -13.10
CA HIS A 122 -1.02 5.40 -13.09
C HIS A 122 -2.35 5.80 -12.45
N LYS A 123 -2.36 6.85 -11.62
CA LYS A 123 -3.59 7.37 -10.98
C LYS A 123 -4.39 8.31 -11.92
N SER A 124 -3.95 8.55 -13.16
CA SER A 124 -4.64 9.45 -14.09
C SER A 124 -5.82 8.76 -14.78
N ILE A 125 -6.94 9.46 -14.89
CA ILE A 125 -8.16 8.93 -15.50
C ILE A 125 -8.06 9.12 -17.03
N LYS A 126 -8.27 8.02 -17.78
CA LYS A 126 -8.40 8.02 -19.24
C LYS A 126 -9.87 7.87 -19.63
N GLU A 127 -10.28 8.41 -20.77
CA GLU A 127 -11.68 8.33 -21.24
C GLU A 127 -12.14 6.87 -21.44
N GLU A 128 -11.26 6.04 -21.99
CA GLU A 128 -11.46 4.61 -22.28
C GLU A 128 -11.23 3.68 -21.06
N MET A 129 -11.04 4.25 -19.86
CA MET A 129 -10.80 3.47 -18.65
C MET A 129 -12.02 2.62 -18.26
N TRP A 130 -11.78 1.36 -17.88
CA TRP A 130 -12.83 0.46 -17.42
C TRP A 130 -13.66 1.07 -16.28
N PRO A 131 -15.00 0.91 -16.25
CA PRO A 131 -15.87 1.64 -15.32
C PRO A 131 -15.51 1.51 -13.83
N ILE A 132 -15.07 0.32 -13.41
CA ILE A 132 -14.64 0.06 -12.03
C ILE A 132 -13.42 0.92 -11.65
N LEU A 133 -12.40 0.94 -12.50
CA LEU A 133 -11.19 1.74 -12.26
C LEU A 133 -11.49 3.24 -12.39
N LYS A 134 -12.34 3.61 -13.33
CA LYS A 134 -12.81 5.00 -13.48
C LYS A 134 -13.50 5.45 -12.20
N LEU A 135 -14.41 4.67 -11.62
CA LEU A 135 -15.06 4.99 -10.36
C LEU A 135 -14.04 5.11 -9.21
N TYR A 136 -13.12 4.15 -9.12
CA TYR A 136 -12.07 4.10 -8.09
C TYR A 136 -11.20 5.35 -8.09
N TYR A 137 -10.71 5.79 -9.25
CA TYR A 137 -9.86 6.97 -9.36
C TYR A 137 -10.64 8.30 -9.38
N SER A 138 -11.90 8.31 -9.84
CA SER A 138 -12.73 9.54 -9.87
C SER A 138 -13.10 10.03 -8.48
N LYS A 139 -13.26 9.12 -7.51
CA LYS A 139 -13.68 9.47 -6.14
C LYS A 139 -12.52 9.36 -5.17
N LYS A 140 -11.82 10.47 -4.92
CA LYS A 140 -10.71 10.52 -3.93
C LYS A 140 -11.07 9.90 -2.57
N PRO A 141 -12.24 10.18 -1.96
CA PRO A 141 -12.60 9.54 -0.69
C PRO A 141 -12.68 8.02 -0.79
N LEU A 142 -13.24 7.49 -1.88
CA LEU A 142 -13.33 6.04 -2.11
C LEU A 142 -11.93 5.41 -2.20
N LEU A 143 -11.03 6.03 -2.96
CA LEU A 143 -9.64 5.58 -3.09
C LEU A 143 -8.94 5.53 -1.73
N PHE A 144 -9.00 6.62 -0.96
CA PHE A 144 -8.35 6.70 0.35
C PHE A 144 -8.98 5.73 1.35
N THR A 145 -10.31 5.60 1.40
CA THR A 145 -10.99 4.67 2.30
C THR A 145 -10.64 3.22 1.99
N LEU A 146 -10.67 2.81 0.73
CA LEU A 146 -10.34 1.44 0.33
C LEU A 146 -8.88 1.09 0.61
N HIS A 147 -7.96 2.03 0.34
CA HIS A 147 -6.54 1.85 0.66
C HIS A 147 -6.32 1.78 2.18
N ALA A 148 -6.88 2.72 2.95
CA ALA A 148 -6.75 2.73 4.40
C ALA A 148 -7.33 1.47 5.05
N CYS A 149 -8.46 0.94 4.56
CA CYS A 149 -9.00 -0.32 5.06
C CYS A 149 -8.11 -1.51 4.71
N ASN A 150 -7.48 -1.53 3.53
CA ASN A 150 -6.52 -2.56 3.17
C ASN A 150 -5.31 -2.56 4.10
N GLU A 151 -4.70 -1.40 4.36
CA GLU A 151 -3.57 -1.31 5.28
C GLU A 151 -3.98 -1.62 6.73
N ALA A 152 -5.16 -1.18 7.15
CA ALA A 152 -5.69 -1.50 8.47
C ALA A 152 -5.93 -3.00 8.66
N LEU A 153 -6.37 -3.73 7.62
CA LEU A 153 -6.52 -5.18 7.68
C LEU A 153 -5.19 -5.85 8.04
N TRP A 154 -4.11 -5.51 7.35
CA TRP A 154 -2.79 -6.11 7.60
C TRP A 154 -2.24 -5.76 8.98
N LEU A 155 -2.41 -4.51 9.38
CA LEU A 155 -1.99 -4.05 10.70
C LEU A 155 -2.76 -4.73 11.84
N ILE A 156 -4.05 -4.97 11.65
CA ILE A 156 -4.89 -5.71 12.60
C ILE A 156 -4.45 -7.17 12.69
N LEU A 157 -4.29 -7.86 11.55
CA LEU A 157 -3.88 -9.27 11.54
C LEU A 157 -2.49 -9.46 12.14
N TYR A 158 -1.55 -8.56 11.84
CA TYR A 158 -0.24 -8.51 12.48
C TYR A 158 -0.37 -8.31 14.00
N GLY A 159 -1.09 -7.27 14.44
CA GLY A 159 -1.23 -6.94 15.86
C GLY A 159 -1.90 -8.04 16.68
N GLN A 160 -2.99 -8.62 16.18
CA GLN A 160 -3.63 -9.77 16.81
C GLN A 160 -2.68 -10.97 16.87
N GLY A 161 -1.97 -11.24 15.77
CA GLY A 161 -0.96 -12.30 15.70
C GLY A 161 0.15 -12.14 16.76
N CYS A 162 0.68 -10.93 16.92
CA CYS A 162 1.69 -10.64 17.95
C CYS A 162 1.17 -10.88 19.36
N ILE A 163 -0.09 -10.50 19.63
CA ILE A 163 -0.71 -10.73 20.94
C ILE A 163 -0.88 -12.22 21.22
N TYR A 164 -1.32 -13.01 20.24
CA TYR A 164 -1.44 -14.46 20.40
C TYR A 164 -0.08 -15.14 20.60
N ASP A 165 0.95 -14.73 19.87
CA ASP A 165 2.33 -15.21 20.04
C ASP A 165 2.86 -14.88 21.44
N LYS A 166 2.69 -13.63 21.88
CA LYS A 166 3.01 -13.18 23.25
C LYS A 166 2.27 -13.99 24.31
N ALA A 167 0.98 -14.29 24.10
CA ALA A 167 0.18 -15.10 25.03
C ALA A 167 0.70 -16.54 25.14
N ALA A 168 1.14 -17.13 24.03
CA ALA A 168 1.72 -18.46 24.01
C ALA A 168 3.04 -18.51 24.81
N ASN A 169 3.86 -17.46 24.69
CA ASN A 169 5.15 -17.37 25.37
C ASN A 169 5.03 -17.03 26.87
N LEU A 170 4.23 -16.03 27.22
CA LEU A 170 4.10 -15.54 28.61
C LEU A 170 2.99 -16.24 29.41
N LYS A 171 2.16 -17.07 28.76
CA LYS A 171 0.97 -17.71 29.34
C LYS A 171 -0.04 -16.75 30.00
N GLN A 172 0.06 -15.45 29.71
CA GLN A 172 -0.81 -14.44 30.29
C GLN A 172 -1.06 -13.31 29.29
N LEU A 173 -2.31 -12.85 29.25
CA LEU A 173 -2.73 -11.65 28.52
C LEU A 173 -3.11 -10.56 29.50
N ASN A 174 -2.55 -9.37 29.32
CA ASN A 174 -2.95 -8.20 30.09
C ASN A 174 -4.32 -7.66 29.60
N GLN A 175 -4.93 -6.75 30.35
CA GLN A 175 -6.25 -6.22 29.99
C GLN A 175 -6.23 -5.40 28.68
N ILE A 176 -5.12 -4.75 28.36
CA ILE A 176 -4.96 -3.93 27.15
C ILE A 176 -4.99 -4.83 25.91
N ASP A 177 -4.23 -5.92 25.93
CA ASP A 177 -4.14 -6.92 24.86
C ASP A 177 -5.53 -7.53 24.58
N LYS A 178 -6.29 -7.87 25.64
CA LYS A 178 -7.68 -8.38 25.50
C LYS A 178 -8.62 -7.36 24.87
N LYS A 179 -8.57 -6.10 25.32
CA LYS A 179 -9.38 -5.01 24.73
C LYS A 179 -9.00 -4.74 23.28
N PHE A 180 -7.71 -4.79 22.97
CA PHE A 180 -7.22 -4.61 21.60
C PHE A 180 -7.78 -5.69 20.67
N ILE A 181 -7.68 -6.98 21.05
CA ILE A 181 -8.28 -8.07 20.27
C ILE A 181 -9.77 -7.85 20.07
N LEU A 182 -10.50 -7.50 21.13
CA LEU A 182 -11.94 -7.28 21.07
C LEU A 182 -12.32 -6.18 20.07
N VAL A 183 -11.72 -4.99 20.23
CA VAL A 183 -12.00 -3.82 19.38
C VAL A 183 -11.64 -4.11 17.93
N THR A 184 -10.46 -4.70 17.68
CA THR A 184 -10.01 -5.01 16.33
C THR A 184 -10.83 -6.13 15.69
N SER A 185 -11.32 -7.10 16.46
CA SER A 185 -12.22 -8.14 15.93
C SER A 185 -13.56 -7.55 15.49
N TYR A 186 -14.10 -6.57 16.22
CA TYR A 186 -15.32 -5.88 15.80
C TYR A 186 -15.08 -4.95 14.61
N SER A 187 -13.92 -4.29 14.51
CA SER A 187 -13.63 -3.42 13.37
C SER A 187 -13.49 -4.21 12.05
N LEU A 188 -13.12 -5.49 12.10
CA LEU A 188 -13.03 -6.36 10.92
C LEU A 188 -14.38 -6.51 10.19
N TYR A 189 -15.53 -6.38 10.85
CA TYR A 189 -16.84 -6.41 10.16
C TYR A 189 -17.01 -5.28 9.13
N ILE A 190 -16.32 -4.16 9.34
CA ILE A 190 -16.34 -3.01 8.41
C ILE A 190 -15.12 -3.07 7.49
N ILE A 191 -13.95 -3.38 8.04
CA ILE A 191 -12.67 -3.33 7.32
C ILE A 191 -12.58 -4.43 6.26
N LEU A 192 -12.98 -5.67 6.59
CA LEU A 192 -12.79 -6.81 5.70
C LEU A 192 -13.54 -6.67 4.37
N PRO A 193 -14.84 -6.28 4.32
CA PRO A 193 -15.53 -6.06 3.04
C PRO A 193 -14.86 -4.99 2.16
N LEU A 194 -14.39 -3.90 2.76
CA LEU A 194 -13.73 -2.81 2.04
C LEU A 194 -12.34 -3.22 1.53
N ALA A 195 -11.57 -3.95 2.34
CA ALA A 195 -10.29 -4.52 1.93
C ALA A 195 -10.48 -5.57 0.80
N LEU A 196 -11.54 -6.37 0.84
CA LEU A 196 -11.88 -7.30 -0.24
C LEU A 196 -12.14 -6.57 -1.56
N ILE A 197 -12.93 -5.49 -1.53
CA ILE A 197 -13.17 -4.65 -2.72
C ILE A 197 -11.85 -4.09 -3.25
N LYS A 198 -10.97 -3.60 -2.37
CA LYS A 198 -9.64 -3.09 -2.77
C LYS A 198 -8.80 -4.17 -3.45
N ASN A 199 -8.80 -5.39 -2.93
CA ASN A 199 -8.05 -6.51 -3.51
C ASN A 199 -8.65 -6.97 -4.84
N ILE A 200 -9.97 -6.96 -5.02
CA ILE A 200 -10.60 -7.17 -6.32
C ILE A 200 -10.12 -6.10 -7.31
N ILE A 201 -10.10 -4.83 -6.92
CA ILE A 201 -9.60 -3.73 -7.75
C ILE A 201 -8.11 -3.93 -8.12
N ASN A 202 -7.29 -4.51 -7.25
CA ASN A 202 -5.91 -4.86 -7.58
C ASN A 202 -5.82 -5.85 -8.75
N PHE A 203 -6.67 -6.87 -8.77
CA PHE A 203 -6.77 -7.77 -9.94
C PHE A 203 -7.34 -7.06 -11.17
N VAL A 204 -8.29 -6.15 -11.01
CA VAL A 204 -8.78 -5.33 -12.15
C VAL A 204 -7.65 -4.47 -12.73
N HIS A 205 -6.77 -3.89 -11.91
CA HIS A 205 -5.58 -3.19 -12.40
C HIS A 205 -4.67 -4.12 -13.22
N LEU A 206 -4.46 -5.36 -12.77
CA LEU A 206 -3.68 -6.35 -13.51
C LEU A 206 -4.23 -6.55 -14.92
N PHE A 207 -5.51 -6.92 -15.02
CA PHE A 207 -6.13 -7.23 -16.32
C PHE A 207 -6.24 -5.98 -17.22
N TYR A 208 -6.57 -4.82 -16.66
CA TYR A 208 -6.60 -3.57 -17.42
C TYR A 208 -5.20 -3.16 -17.90
N GLY A 209 -4.18 -3.38 -17.07
CA GLY A 209 -2.78 -3.18 -17.44
C GLY A 209 -2.36 -4.04 -18.63
N CYS A 210 -2.73 -5.32 -18.64
CA CYS A 210 -2.53 -6.20 -19.81
C CYS A 210 -3.21 -5.64 -21.06
N ASN A 211 -4.46 -5.20 -20.95
CA ASN A 211 -5.22 -4.67 -22.09
C ASN A 211 -4.54 -3.45 -22.74
N ILE A 212 -4.06 -2.50 -21.92
CA ILE A 212 -3.33 -1.33 -22.40
C ILE A 212 -2.06 -1.72 -23.18
N ILE A 213 -1.31 -2.71 -22.68
CA ILE A 213 -0.09 -3.19 -23.35
C ILE A 213 -0.44 -3.81 -24.70
N LEU A 214 -1.43 -4.70 -24.74
CA LEU A 214 -1.88 -5.35 -25.97
C LEU A 214 -2.36 -4.34 -27.02
N GLU A 215 -3.11 -3.31 -26.62
CA GLU A 215 -3.52 -2.22 -27.51
C GLU A 215 -2.32 -1.44 -28.06
N THR A 216 -1.28 -1.25 -27.24
CA THR A 216 -0.05 -0.59 -27.67
C THR A 216 0.68 -1.45 -28.69
N ASP A 217 0.83 -2.75 -28.44
CA ASP A 217 1.46 -3.70 -29.38
C ASP A 217 0.72 -3.75 -30.73
N VAL A 218 -0.62 -3.76 -30.72
CA VAL A 218 -1.44 -3.73 -31.94
C VAL A 218 -1.17 -2.44 -32.73
N LYS A 219 -1.13 -1.27 -32.07
CA LYS A 219 -0.85 0.02 -32.71
C LYS A 219 0.56 0.08 -33.30
N GLU A 220 1.55 -0.50 -32.65
CA GLU A 220 2.92 -0.57 -33.15
C GLU A 220 3.03 -1.51 -34.35
N ARG A 221 2.37 -2.67 -34.32
CA ARG A 221 2.36 -3.62 -35.44
C ARG A 221 1.62 -3.12 -36.67
N MET A 222 0.60 -2.27 -36.51
CA MET A 222 -0.11 -1.65 -37.64
C MET A 222 0.70 -0.53 -38.34
N LYS A 223 1.76 -0.03 -37.70
CA LYS A 223 2.65 1.01 -38.27
C LYS A 223 3.82 0.43 -39.07
N ASN A 224 4.10 -0.87 -38.91
CA ASN A 224 5.14 -1.62 -39.61
C ASN A 224 4.54 -2.40 -40.78
#